data_AF-A0A0F9EYZ3-F1
#
_entry.id   AF-A0A0F9EYZ3-F1
#
_cell.length_a   1.000
_cell.length_b   1.000
_cell.length_c   1.000
_cell.angle_alpha   90.00
_cell.angle_beta   90.00
_cell.angle_gamma   90.00
#
_symmetry.space_group_name_H-M   'P 1'
#
loop_
_entity.id
_entity.type
_entity.pdbx_description
1 polymer ?
#
loop_
_entity_poly.entity_id
_entity_poly.type
_entity_poly.pdbx_seq_one_letter_code
_entity_poly.pdbx_strand_id
1 'polypeptide(L)'
;LGTGVGSGIILDGRLLHGAHGMGGELGHMIVQPDGEQCGCGQKGCLERYTSATYLARCARRRIEVDGAAGALADVLARRGKISAKDVAEARDEGDKLAEEVWDRAMTYLAIACVNICRILDPDLIVLGGGMAGAGDSLLQPLREHFAALHWRLDEPRTSLVLATLGNDAGVIGAAGAAWQEFGP
;
A
#
# COMPACT_ATOMS: atom_id res chain seq x y z
N LEU A 1 1.93 -0.51 -4.72
CA LEU A 1 0.50 -0.62 -4.36
C LEU A 1 -0.33 -0.80 -5.63
N GLY A 2 -0.67 -2.05 -5.98
CA GLY A 2 -1.40 -2.40 -7.20
C GLY A 2 -2.24 -3.66 -7.01
N THR A 3 -2.22 -4.59 -7.97
CA THR A 3 -2.86 -5.91 -7.82
C THR A 3 -2.44 -6.60 -6.52
N GLY A 4 -1.16 -6.45 -6.17
CA GLY A 4 -0.56 -6.84 -4.90
C GLY A 4 0.28 -5.70 -4.30
N VAL A 5 1.17 -6.05 -3.39
CA VAL A 5 2.14 -5.12 -2.79
C VAL A 5 3.55 -5.64 -3.02
N GLY A 6 4.24 -5.07 -4.00
CA GLY A 6 5.68 -5.24 -4.17
C GLY A 6 6.45 -4.08 -3.55
N SER A 7 7.74 -4.28 -3.32
CA SER A 7 8.63 -3.30 -2.71
C SER A 7 10.10 -3.59 -3.03
N GLY A 8 10.95 -2.60 -2.81
CA GLY A 8 12.40 -2.71 -2.85
C GLY A 8 13.00 -1.81 -1.79
N ILE A 9 14.19 -2.16 -1.31
CA ILE A 9 14.92 -1.37 -0.30
C ILE A 9 16.25 -0.96 -0.92
N ILE A 10 16.56 0.33 -0.86
CA ILE A 10 17.88 0.85 -1.21
C ILE A 10 18.55 1.31 0.09
N LEU A 11 19.73 0.75 0.37
CA LEU A 11 20.57 1.12 1.51
C LEU A 11 21.97 1.41 0.98
N ASP A 12 22.57 2.53 1.39
CA ASP A 12 23.89 2.98 0.92
C ASP A 12 24.01 3.00 -0.62
N GLY A 13 22.93 3.41 -1.30
CA GLY A 13 22.86 3.48 -2.76
C GLY A 13 22.74 2.13 -3.49
N ARG A 14 22.62 1.02 -2.75
CA ARG A 14 22.54 -0.35 -3.31
C ARG A 14 21.21 -1.00 -3.02
N LEU A 15 20.74 -1.79 -3.98
CA LEU A 15 19.54 -2.61 -3.80
C LEU A 15 19.82 -3.73 -2.79
N LEU A 16 18.97 -3.83 -1.77
CA LEU A 16 19.05 -4.89 -0.77
C LEU A 16 18.36 -6.15 -1.30
N HIS A 17 19.15 -7.15 -1.66
CA HIS A 17 18.66 -8.47 -2.08
C HIS A 17 18.50 -9.47 -0.92
N GLY A 18 19.27 -9.29 0.16
CA GLY A 18 19.38 -10.27 1.25
C GLY A 18 20.13 -11.54 0.84
N ALA A 19 20.46 -12.38 1.82
CA ALA A 19 21.30 -13.57 1.61
C ALA A 19 20.71 -14.62 0.64
N HIS A 20 19.40 -14.58 0.42
CA HIS A 20 18.66 -15.55 -0.40
C HIS A 20 17.87 -14.89 -1.54
N GLY A 21 18.13 -13.61 -1.84
CA GLY A 21 17.41 -12.89 -2.90
C GLY A 21 15.95 -12.52 -2.57
N MET A 22 15.50 -12.73 -1.32
CA MET A 22 14.13 -12.45 -0.85
C MET A 22 14.05 -11.18 0.00
N GLY A 23 15.09 -10.35 -0.02
CA GLY A 23 15.10 -9.05 0.65
C GLY A 23 14.06 -8.11 0.06
N GLY A 24 13.42 -7.30 0.91
CA GLY A 24 12.48 -6.28 0.45
C GLY A 24 11.08 -6.78 0.11
N GLU A 25 10.68 -8.00 0.48
CA GLU A 25 9.30 -8.53 0.33
C GLU A 25 8.32 -7.96 1.38
N LEU A 26 8.20 -6.63 1.45
CA LEU A 26 7.42 -5.92 2.48
C LEU A 26 5.91 -6.19 2.37
N GLY A 27 5.40 -6.51 1.17
CA GLY A 27 3.99 -6.90 0.99
C GLY A 27 3.59 -8.16 1.76
N HIS A 28 4.56 -9.00 2.12
CA HIS A 28 4.36 -10.21 2.88
C HIS A 28 4.66 -10.07 4.38
N MET A 29 5.03 -8.86 4.84
CA MET A 29 5.14 -8.55 6.27
C MET A 29 3.79 -8.81 6.97
N ILE A 30 3.82 -9.55 8.09
CA ILE A 30 2.63 -9.77 8.92
C ILE A 30 2.34 -8.48 9.69
N VAL A 31 1.24 -7.82 9.34
CA VAL A 31 0.75 -6.60 10.03
C VAL A 31 -0.50 -6.86 10.87
N GLN A 32 -1.12 -8.03 10.70
CA GLN A 32 -2.27 -8.47 11.48
C GLN A 32 -2.07 -9.94 11.86
N PRO A 33 -1.60 -10.24 13.09
CA PRO A 33 -1.59 -11.60 13.60
C PRO A 33 -2.96 -12.26 13.46
N ASP A 34 -2.96 -13.53 13.07
CA ASP A 34 -4.18 -14.33 12.80
C ASP A 34 -5.15 -13.70 11.77
N GLY A 35 -4.62 -12.84 10.92
CA GLY A 35 -5.38 -12.12 9.91
C GLY A 35 -5.79 -12.96 8.70
N GLU A 36 -6.13 -12.27 7.62
CA GLU A 36 -6.59 -12.91 6.38
C GLU A 36 -5.52 -13.79 5.72
N GLN A 37 -5.97 -14.90 5.14
CA GLN A 37 -5.15 -15.79 4.33
C GLN A 37 -4.58 -15.03 3.12
N CYS A 38 -3.27 -15.11 2.92
CA CYS A 38 -2.53 -14.58 1.78
C CYS A 38 -2.26 -15.67 0.74
N GLY A 39 -2.07 -15.25 -0.52
CA GLY A 39 -1.69 -16.14 -1.62
C GLY A 39 -0.32 -16.80 -1.43
N CYS A 40 0.58 -16.18 -0.66
CA CYS A 40 1.88 -16.77 -0.30
C CYS A 40 1.79 -17.91 0.73
N GLY A 41 0.59 -18.26 1.22
CA GLY A 41 0.37 -19.31 2.22
C GLY A 41 0.32 -18.82 3.67
N GLN A 42 0.81 -17.61 3.96
CA GLN A 42 0.77 -17.01 5.31
C GLN A 42 -0.59 -16.34 5.61
N LYS A 43 -0.76 -15.88 6.86
CA LYS A 43 -1.89 -15.04 7.29
C LYS A 43 -1.42 -13.67 7.73
N GLY A 44 -2.22 -12.65 7.45
CA GLY A 44 -1.96 -11.31 7.99
C GLY A 44 -0.97 -10.46 7.21
N CYS A 45 -0.59 -10.85 5.99
CA CYS A 45 0.31 -10.07 5.14
C CYS A 45 -0.26 -8.68 4.81
N LEU A 46 0.60 -7.66 4.78
CA LEU A 46 0.27 -6.28 4.39
C LEU A 46 -0.52 -6.18 3.08
N GLU A 47 -0.15 -6.99 2.08
CA GLU A 47 -0.85 -7.05 0.79
C GLU A 47 -2.35 -7.30 0.93
N ARG A 48 -2.73 -8.09 1.93
CA ARG A 48 -4.13 -8.44 2.22
C ARG A 48 -4.88 -7.35 2.95
N TYR A 49 -4.31 -6.16 3.08
CA TYR A 49 -4.99 -5.01 3.67
C TYR A 49 -4.84 -3.74 2.83
N THR A 50 -3.86 -3.69 1.92
CA THR A 50 -3.46 -2.45 1.25
C THR A 50 -3.35 -2.55 -0.27
N SER A 51 -3.57 -3.74 -0.85
CA SER A 51 -3.61 -3.89 -2.31
C SER A 51 -4.94 -3.40 -2.91
N ALA A 52 -4.89 -2.98 -4.17
CA ALA A 52 -6.07 -2.55 -4.92
C ALA A 52 -7.11 -3.68 -5.04
N THR A 53 -6.64 -4.91 -5.28
CA THR A 53 -7.49 -6.10 -5.31
C THR A 53 -8.20 -6.31 -3.99
N TYR A 54 -7.50 -6.10 -2.88
CA TYR A 54 -8.06 -6.31 -1.56
C TYR A 54 -9.07 -5.24 -1.16
N LEU A 55 -8.81 -3.96 -1.45
CA LEU A 55 -9.77 -2.86 -1.23
C LEU A 55 -11.10 -3.14 -1.93
N ALA A 56 -11.04 -3.48 -3.22
CA ALA A 56 -12.21 -3.85 -3.99
C ALA A 56 -12.97 -5.05 -3.40
N ARG A 57 -12.24 -6.08 -2.97
CA ARG A 57 -12.83 -7.26 -2.34
C ARG A 57 -13.49 -6.94 -1.00
N CYS A 58 -12.83 -6.13 -0.17
CA CYS A 58 -13.32 -5.73 1.14
C CYS A 58 -14.64 -4.96 1.00
N ALA A 59 -14.68 -3.95 0.13
CA ALA A 59 -15.89 -3.19 -0.18
C ALA A 59 -17.02 -4.12 -0.67
N ARG A 60 -16.74 -4.97 -1.66
CA ARG A 60 -17.72 -5.94 -2.18
C ARG A 60 -18.27 -6.86 -1.09
N ARG A 61 -17.39 -7.44 -0.26
CA ARG A 61 -17.80 -8.34 0.83
C ARG A 61 -18.73 -7.63 1.81
N ARG A 62 -18.43 -6.38 2.18
CA ARG A 62 -19.27 -5.60 3.11
C ARG A 62 -20.65 -5.30 2.53
N ILE A 63 -20.75 -5.12 1.21
CA ILE A 63 -22.06 -4.96 0.55
C ILE A 63 -22.83 -6.28 0.52
N GLU A 64 -22.20 -7.36 0.06
CA GLU A 64 -22.87 -8.65 -0.15
C GLU A 64 -23.22 -9.38 1.17
N VAL A 65 -22.37 -9.27 2.20
CA VAL A 65 -22.52 -10.00 3.46
C VAL A 65 -23.16 -9.14 4.54
N ASP A 66 -22.72 -7.88 4.68
CA ASP A 66 -23.16 -7.02 5.77
C ASP A 66 -24.34 -6.12 5.36
N GLY A 67 -24.74 -6.15 4.08
CA GLY A 67 -25.85 -5.35 3.54
C GLY A 67 -25.54 -3.86 3.47
N ALA A 68 -24.26 -3.47 3.39
CA ALA A 68 -23.87 -2.07 3.31
C ALA A 68 -24.45 -1.40 2.05
N ALA A 69 -25.07 -0.23 2.24
CA ALA A 69 -25.66 0.59 1.18
C ALA A 69 -24.81 1.84 0.92
N GLY A 70 -24.95 2.43 -0.28
CA GLY A 70 -24.20 3.61 -0.69
C GLY A 70 -23.86 3.59 -2.18
N ALA A 71 -23.07 4.56 -2.62
CA ALA A 71 -22.63 4.70 -4.00
C ALA A 71 -21.87 3.45 -4.48
N LEU A 72 -21.06 2.83 -3.61
CA LEU A 72 -20.37 1.58 -3.93
C LEU A 72 -21.32 0.40 -4.16
N ALA A 73 -22.43 0.33 -3.43
CA ALA A 73 -23.45 -0.70 -3.64
C ALA A 73 -24.13 -0.51 -5.02
N ASP A 74 -24.42 0.74 -5.40
CA ASP A 74 -24.98 1.06 -6.72
C ASP A 74 -24.00 0.77 -7.86
N VAL A 75 -22.71 1.01 -7.66
CA VAL A 75 -21.65 0.63 -8.62
C VAL A 75 -21.63 -0.90 -8.79
N LEU A 76 -21.66 -1.65 -7.69
CA LEU A 76 -21.67 -3.12 -7.73
C LEU A 76 -22.93 -3.65 -8.43
N ALA A 77 -24.11 -3.12 -8.09
CA ALA A 77 -25.37 -3.53 -8.69
C ALA A 77 -25.41 -3.27 -10.21
N ARG A 78 -24.87 -2.13 -10.67
CA ARG A 78 -24.85 -1.77 -12.09
C ARG A 78 -23.80 -2.51 -12.91
N ARG A 79 -22.59 -2.69 -12.36
CA ARG A 79 -21.42 -3.19 -13.12
C ARG A 79 -21.05 -4.64 -12.79
N GLY A 80 -21.59 -5.21 -11.71
CA GLY A 80 -21.23 -6.53 -11.20
C GLY A 80 -19.82 -6.62 -10.59
N LYS A 81 -19.08 -5.51 -10.50
CA LYS A 81 -17.73 -5.46 -9.93
C LYS A 81 -17.41 -4.08 -9.36
N ILE A 82 -16.53 -4.07 -8.35
CA ILE A 82 -15.91 -2.89 -7.74
C ILE A 82 -14.40 -2.97 -7.99
N SER A 83 -13.77 -1.83 -8.25
CA SER A 83 -12.32 -1.64 -8.29
C SER A 83 -11.85 -0.71 -7.17
N ALA A 84 -10.55 -0.69 -6.87
CA ALA A 84 -10.01 0.28 -5.90
C ALA A 84 -10.19 1.73 -6.33
N LYS A 85 -10.26 1.99 -7.64
CA LYS A 85 -10.58 3.32 -8.18
C LYS A 85 -12.00 3.71 -7.80
N ASP A 86 -12.96 2.81 -7.95
CA ASP A 86 -14.35 3.07 -7.55
C ASP A 86 -14.47 3.34 -6.04
N VAL A 87 -13.64 2.68 -5.21
CA VAL A 87 -13.56 2.96 -3.76
C VAL A 87 -13.00 4.36 -3.50
N ALA A 88 -11.92 4.76 -4.19
CA ALA A 88 -11.37 6.10 -4.05
C ALA A 88 -12.39 7.18 -4.47
N GLU A 89 -13.02 7.01 -5.63
CA GLU A 89 -14.02 7.96 -6.15
C GLU A 89 -15.24 8.05 -5.23
N ALA A 90 -15.78 6.93 -4.76
CA ALA A 90 -16.91 6.93 -3.83
C ALA A 90 -16.55 7.58 -2.48
N ARG A 91 -15.32 7.40 -2.00
CA ARG A 91 -14.84 8.10 -0.79
C ARG A 91 -14.82 9.61 -1.02
N ASP A 92 -14.28 10.06 -2.16
CA ASP A 92 -14.22 11.49 -2.49
C ASP A 92 -15.63 12.10 -2.63
N GLU A 93 -16.63 11.28 -2.95
CA GLU A 93 -18.06 11.63 -2.95
C GLU A 93 -18.75 11.50 -1.57
N GLY A 94 -18.03 11.08 -0.52
CA GLY A 94 -18.54 10.97 0.85
C GLY A 94 -19.24 9.65 1.20
N ASP A 95 -19.01 8.58 0.43
CA ASP A 95 -19.50 7.24 0.76
C ASP A 95 -18.80 6.70 2.02
N LYS A 96 -19.58 6.44 3.07
CA LYS A 96 -19.08 5.98 4.38
C LYS A 96 -18.38 4.62 4.31
N LEU A 97 -18.90 3.70 3.50
CA LEU A 97 -18.27 2.39 3.34
C LEU A 97 -16.90 2.54 2.67
N ALA A 98 -16.82 3.39 1.65
CA ALA A 98 -15.59 3.69 0.95
C ALA A 98 -14.56 4.33 1.87
N GLU A 99 -14.98 5.30 2.69
CA GLU A 99 -14.15 5.96 3.69
C GLU A 99 -13.59 4.95 4.69
N GLU A 100 -14.43 4.10 5.30
CA GLU A 100 -13.99 3.10 6.27
C GLU A 100 -13.05 2.05 5.67
N VAL A 101 -13.30 1.61 4.43
CA VAL A 101 -12.44 0.65 3.72
C VAL A 101 -11.09 1.27 3.40
N TRP A 102 -11.07 2.52 2.96
CA TRP A 102 -9.85 3.27 2.65
C TRP A 102 -9.03 3.58 3.90
N ASP A 103 -9.67 4.08 4.95
CA ASP A 103 -9.05 4.45 6.22
C ASP A 103 -8.39 3.24 6.89
N ARG A 104 -9.08 2.10 6.88
CA ARG A 104 -8.51 0.83 7.35
C ARG A 104 -7.24 0.45 6.57
N ALA A 105 -7.24 0.61 5.25
CA ALA A 105 -6.05 0.34 4.45
C ALA A 105 -4.90 1.30 4.81
N MET A 106 -5.19 2.58 5.02
CA MET A 106 -4.19 3.58 5.44
C MET A 106 -3.61 3.28 6.81
N THR A 107 -4.42 2.78 7.74
CA THR A 107 -3.96 2.31 9.06
C THR A 107 -2.91 1.19 8.91
N TYR A 108 -3.20 0.14 8.13
CA TYR A 108 -2.25 -0.96 7.93
C TYR A 108 -1.00 -0.55 7.16
N LEU A 109 -1.15 0.35 6.18
CA LEU A 109 0.00 0.90 5.46
C LEU A 109 0.89 1.74 6.38
N ALA A 110 0.29 2.54 7.28
CA ALA A 110 1.02 3.31 8.28
C ALA A 110 1.76 2.41 9.28
N ILE A 111 1.14 1.32 9.75
CA ILE A 111 1.81 0.31 10.60
C ILE A 111 3.07 -0.22 9.90
N ALA A 112 2.96 -0.59 8.62
CA ALA A 112 4.12 -1.04 7.85
C ALA A 112 5.19 0.05 7.73
N CYS A 113 4.80 1.30 7.42
CA CYS A 113 5.73 2.43 7.35
C CYS A 113 6.48 2.65 8.68
N VAL A 114 5.78 2.61 9.82
CA VAL A 114 6.41 2.73 11.14
C VAL A 114 7.39 1.59 11.37
N ASN A 115 7.00 0.34 11.09
CA ASN A 115 7.90 -0.81 11.25
C ASN A 115 9.15 -0.68 10.38
N ILE A 116 9.01 -0.25 9.12
CA ILE A 116 10.13 0.02 8.21
C ILE A 116 11.06 1.08 8.79
N CYS A 117 10.52 2.19 9.33
CA CYS A 117 11.32 3.23 9.95
C CYS A 117 12.11 2.70 11.16
N ARG A 118 11.54 1.80 11.95
CA ARG A 118 12.24 1.21 13.11
C ARG A 118 13.36 0.25 12.74
N ILE A 119 13.30 -0.34 11.55
CA ILE A 119 14.29 -1.31 11.08
C ILE A 119 15.40 -0.63 10.27
N LEU A 120 15.04 0.36 9.44
CA LEU A 120 15.94 0.89 8.41
C LEU A 120 16.27 2.38 8.56
N ASP A 121 15.48 3.14 9.31
CA ASP A 121 15.59 4.61 9.42
C ASP A 121 15.83 5.32 8.07
N PRO A 122 14.97 5.13 7.05
CA PRO A 122 15.23 5.67 5.71
C PRO A 122 14.90 7.16 5.61
N ASP A 123 15.57 7.87 4.70
CA ASP A 123 15.20 9.25 4.36
C ASP A 123 13.80 9.34 3.73
N LEU A 124 13.47 8.37 2.87
CA LEU A 124 12.26 8.36 2.05
C LEU A 124 11.56 7.00 2.07
N ILE A 125 10.22 7.03 2.14
CA ILE A 125 9.37 5.92 1.71
C ILE A 125 8.58 6.40 0.50
N VAL A 126 8.87 5.79 -0.66
CA VAL A 126 8.27 6.15 -1.94
C VAL A 126 7.11 5.23 -2.27
N LEU A 127 5.92 5.79 -2.46
CA LEU A 127 4.71 5.03 -2.77
C LEU A 127 4.41 5.08 -4.27
N GLY A 128 4.42 3.90 -4.89
CA GLY A 128 4.12 3.74 -6.31
C GLY A 128 3.04 2.69 -6.60
N GLY A 129 2.77 2.50 -7.88
CA GLY A 129 1.71 1.63 -8.40
C GLY A 129 0.37 2.35 -8.55
N GLY A 130 -0.63 1.65 -9.10
CA GLY A 130 -1.90 2.26 -9.51
C GLY A 130 -2.64 3.03 -8.40
N MET A 131 -2.51 2.61 -7.14
CA MET A 131 -3.15 3.34 -6.02
C MET A 131 -2.47 4.68 -5.72
N ALA A 132 -1.17 4.82 -6.00
CA ALA A 132 -0.47 6.09 -5.81
C ALA A 132 -1.03 7.21 -6.71
N GLY A 133 -1.76 6.84 -7.78
CA GLY A 133 -2.49 7.78 -8.63
C GLY A 133 -3.61 8.55 -7.90
N ALA A 134 -4.02 8.12 -6.71
CA ALA A 134 -4.96 8.87 -5.86
C ALA A 134 -4.32 10.11 -5.21
N GLY A 135 -3.01 10.33 -5.36
CA GLY A 135 -2.38 11.59 -4.93
C GLY A 135 -2.52 11.83 -3.42
N ASP A 136 -2.92 13.06 -3.07
CA ASP A 136 -3.15 13.47 -1.68
C ASP A 136 -4.29 12.70 -1.00
N SER A 137 -5.27 12.19 -1.76
CA SER A 137 -6.31 11.31 -1.22
C SER A 137 -5.73 10.02 -0.61
N LEU A 138 -4.55 9.58 -1.05
CA LEU A 138 -3.78 8.52 -0.40
C LEU A 138 -2.80 9.07 0.62
N LEU A 139 -2.04 10.10 0.26
CA LEU A 139 -0.87 10.53 1.03
C LEU A 139 -1.24 11.22 2.35
N GLN A 140 -2.30 12.02 2.36
CA GLN A 140 -2.75 12.73 3.56
C GLN A 140 -3.20 11.78 4.68
N PRO A 141 -4.19 10.89 4.49
CA PRO A 141 -4.62 9.99 5.56
C PRO A 141 -3.50 9.05 6.00
N LEU A 142 -2.63 8.61 5.07
CA LEU A 142 -1.47 7.83 5.44
C LEU A 142 -0.53 8.59 6.39
N ARG A 143 -0.24 9.87 6.11
CA ARG A 143 0.61 10.70 6.97
C ARG A 143 -0.02 10.91 8.35
N GLU A 144 -1.35 11.09 8.41
CA GLU A 144 -2.09 11.21 9.66
C GLU A 144 -1.95 9.95 10.52
N HIS A 145 -2.21 8.77 9.95
CA HIS A 145 -2.04 7.49 10.64
C HIS A 145 -0.58 7.21 11.01
N PHE A 146 0.36 7.52 10.12
CA PHE A 146 1.79 7.37 10.38
C PHE A 146 2.24 8.23 11.56
N ALA A 147 1.84 9.50 11.61
CA ALA A 147 2.17 10.41 12.69
C ALA A 147 1.49 10.04 14.02
N ALA A 148 0.30 9.43 13.97
CA ALA A 148 -0.41 8.92 15.15
C ALA A 148 0.27 7.68 15.76
N LEU A 149 0.81 6.79 14.92
CA LEU A 149 1.48 5.57 15.33
C LEU A 149 2.96 5.77 15.68
N HIS A 150 3.58 6.86 15.22
CA HIS A 150 5.00 7.12 15.47
C HIS A 150 5.22 7.57 16.93
N TRP A 151 5.97 6.76 17.71
CA TRP A 151 6.44 7.14 19.05
C TRP A 151 7.19 8.49 19.01
N ARG A 152 6.90 9.38 19.98
CA ARG A 152 7.41 10.75 20.01
C ARG A 152 8.54 10.96 21.02
N LEU A 153 9.67 11.47 20.50
CA LEU A 153 10.58 12.41 21.19
C LEU A 153 10.81 13.62 20.26
N ASP A 154 10.86 13.40 18.93
CA ASP A 154 10.91 14.41 17.86
C ASP A 154 9.97 14.03 16.68
N GLU A 155 9.83 14.92 15.69
CA GLU A 155 9.09 14.65 14.45
C GLU A 155 9.75 13.54 13.60
N PRO A 156 8.96 12.75 12.84
CA PRO A 156 9.51 11.73 11.94
C PRO A 156 10.41 12.38 10.87
N ARG A 157 11.65 11.90 10.74
CA ARG A 157 12.59 12.38 9.72
C ARG A 157 12.31 11.79 8.34
N THR A 158 11.80 10.56 8.30
CA THR A 158 11.43 9.86 7.07
C THR A 158 10.26 10.56 6.37
N SER A 159 10.44 10.93 5.11
CA SER A 159 9.37 11.53 4.30
C SER A 159 8.59 10.48 3.51
N LEU A 160 7.26 10.55 3.58
CA LEU A 160 6.35 9.78 2.73
C LEU A 160 6.08 10.57 1.45
N VAL A 161 6.43 10.01 0.29
CA VAL A 161 6.32 10.67 -1.03
C VAL A 161 5.72 9.74 -2.08
N LEU A 162 5.20 10.31 -3.17
CA LEU A 162 4.69 9.54 -4.30
C LEU A 162 5.79 9.33 -5.35
N ALA A 163 5.75 8.17 -6.02
CA ALA A 163 6.64 7.89 -7.15
C ALA A 163 6.33 8.82 -8.33
N THR A 164 7.38 9.37 -8.95
CA THR A 164 7.25 10.34 -10.05
C THR A 164 7.33 9.71 -11.44
N LEU A 165 7.91 8.51 -11.54
CA LEU A 165 8.12 7.81 -12.82
C LEU A 165 6.93 6.93 -13.25
N GLY A 166 5.86 6.88 -12.45
CA GLY A 166 4.65 6.11 -12.78
C GLY A 166 4.95 4.66 -13.15
N ASN A 167 4.41 4.22 -14.30
CA ASN A 167 4.59 2.85 -14.80
C ASN A 167 5.99 2.57 -15.35
N ASP A 168 6.76 3.60 -15.70
CA ASP A 168 8.11 3.46 -16.24
C ASP A 168 9.15 3.16 -15.16
N ALA A 169 8.79 3.33 -13.88
CA ALA A 169 9.66 3.05 -12.74
C ALA A 169 10.28 1.64 -12.78
N GLY A 170 9.51 0.64 -13.23
CA GLY A 170 9.98 -0.74 -13.33
C GLY A 170 11.05 -0.94 -14.41
N VAL A 171 10.82 -0.43 -15.62
CA VAL A 171 11.78 -0.59 -16.73
C VAL A 171 13.03 0.26 -16.52
N ILE A 172 12.89 1.47 -15.99
CA ILE A 172 14.02 2.34 -15.63
C ILE A 172 14.83 1.71 -14.49
N GLY A 173 14.15 1.18 -13.46
CA GLY A 173 14.80 0.48 -12.36
C GLY A 173 15.57 -0.76 -12.81
N ALA A 174 15.01 -1.56 -13.74
CA ALA A 174 15.70 -2.71 -14.30
C ALA A 174 16.97 -2.31 -15.08
N ALA A 175 16.89 -1.25 -15.89
CA ALA A 175 18.07 -0.70 -16.58
C ALA A 175 19.12 -0.16 -15.58
N GLY A 176 18.68 0.52 -14.52
CA GLY A 176 19.56 0.99 -13.44
C GLY A 176 20.26 -0.14 -12.69
N ALA A 177 19.54 -1.24 -12.40
CA ALA A 177 20.12 -2.42 -11.78
C ALA A 177 21.15 -3.10 -12.69
N ALA A 178 20.83 -3.25 -13.99
CA ALA A 178 21.79 -3.78 -14.97
C ALA A 178 23.03 -2.89 -15.11
N TRP A 179 22.86 -1.57 -15.06
CA TRP A 179 23.97 -0.62 -15.08
C TRP A 179 24.83 -0.71 -13.81
N GLN A 180 24.25 -0.91 -12.63
CA GLN A 180 25.03 -1.10 -11.41
C GLN A 180 25.87 -2.39 -11.42
N GLU A 181 25.36 -3.46 -12.04
CA GLU A 181 26.04 -4.76 -12.07
C GLU A 181 27.07 -4.88 -13.20
N PHE A 182 26.75 -4.35 -14.39
CA PHE A 182 27.53 -4.54 -15.61
C PHE A 182 28.06 -3.24 -16.24
N GLY A 183 27.78 -2.10 -15.63
CA GLY A 183 28.24 -0.80 -16.11
C GLY A 183 29.76 -0.64 -16.00
N PRO A 184 30.34 0.27 -16.79
CA PRO A 184 31.78 0.57 -16.80
C PRO A 184 32.27 1.23 -15.50
#